data_AF-A0A2S6N3I9-F1
#
_entry.id   AF-A0A2S6N3I9-F1
#
_cell.length_a   1.000
_cell.length_b   1.000
_cell.length_c   1.000
_cell.angle_alpha   90.00
_cell.angle_beta   90.00
_cell.angle_gamma   90.00
#
_symmetry.space_group_name_H-M   'P 1'
#
loop_
_entity.id
_entity.type
_entity.pdbx_description
1 polymer ?
#
loop_
_entity_poly.entity_id
_entity_poly.type
_entity_poly.pdbx_seq_one_letter_code
_entity_poly.pdbx_strand_id
1 'polypeptide(L)'
;MPVLAAMAIMVTGCLSTFLVLQLDEFRPKIGDMVVFKPGSQDTDLWQTSIRATVVSPAGAPVGDCTLDPNIMATDGGSLVVEARQTEPVLQYRIHWAGAETSKLTSACGTHANLVVSRTDLQRLANAAGGFGVGDKGMVP
;
A
#
# COMPACT_ATOMS: atom_id res chain seq x y z
N MET A 1 -36.32 30.49 18.55
CA MET A 1 -34.88 30.38 18.19
C MET A 1 -34.19 29.03 18.55
N PRO A 2 -34.86 27.90 18.88
CA PRO A 2 -34.14 26.62 19.06
C PRO A 2 -34.01 25.79 17.76
N VAL A 3 -34.87 26.04 16.77
CA VAL A 3 -34.93 25.27 15.51
C VAL A 3 -33.72 25.52 14.60
N LEU A 4 -33.20 26.76 14.58
CA LEU A 4 -32.02 27.12 13.80
C LEU A 4 -30.74 26.48 14.35
N ALA A 5 -30.61 26.35 15.67
CA ALA A 5 -29.48 25.67 16.29
C ALA A 5 -29.50 24.15 16.03
N ALA A 6 -30.68 23.53 16.03
CA ALA A 6 -30.84 22.11 15.74
C ALA A 6 -30.51 21.74 14.28
N MET A 7 -30.86 22.60 13.31
CA MET A 7 -30.51 22.37 11.90
C MET A 7 -29.01 22.51 11.63
N ALA A 8 -28.33 23.46 12.27
CA ALA A 8 -26.89 23.63 12.10
C ALA A 8 -26.11 22.36 12.52
N ILE A 9 -26.50 21.73 13.63
CA ILE A 9 -25.83 20.53 14.15
C ILE A 9 -26.04 19.30 13.23
N MET A 10 -27.25 19.15 12.66
CA MET A 10 -27.53 18.04 11.72
C MET A 10 -26.71 18.15 10.42
N VAL A 11 -26.56 19.36 9.88
CA VAL A 11 -25.83 19.56 8.61
C VAL A 11 -24.32 19.34 8.80
N THR A 12 -23.73 19.79 9.91
CA THR A 12 -22.30 19.57 10.19
C THR A 12 -21.99 18.10 10.53
N GLY A 13 -22.92 17.40 11.20
CA GLY A 13 -22.79 15.97 11.50
C GLY A 13 -22.78 15.09 10.24
N CYS A 14 -23.66 15.35 9.28
CA CYS A 14 -23.68 14.59 8.02
C CYS A 14 -22.40 14.77 7.21
N LEU A 15 -21.94 16.03 7.00
CA LEU A 15 -20.74 16.31 6.22
C LEU A 15 -19.47 15.65 6.79
N SER A 16 -19.32 15.63 8.11
CA SER A 16 -18.16 15.01 8.76
C SER A 16 -18.17 13.48 8.61
N THR A 17 -19.33 12.81 8.72
CA THR A 17 -19.42 11.36 8.48
C THR A 17 -19.11 10.96 7.05
N PHE A 18 -19.56 11.75 6.05
CA PHE A 18 -19.26 11.48 4.65
C PHE A 18 -17.76 11.57 4.35
N LEU A 19 -17.05 12.55 4.92
CA LEU A 19 -15.60 12.68 4.76
C LEU A 19 -14.84 11.50 5.39
N VAL A 20 -15.29 11.01 6.55
CA VAL A 20 -14.68 9.86 7.22
C VAL A 20 -14.89 8.57 6.42
N LEU A 21 -16.08 8.38 5.83
CA LEU A 21 -16.36 7.20 4.99
C LEU A 21 -15.54 7.21 3.70
N GLN A 22 -15.38 8.38 3.05
CA GLN A 22 -14.53 8.49 1.87
C GLN A 22 -13.07 8.13 2.16
N LEU A 23 -12.55 8.49 3.33
CA LEU A 23 -11.17 8.17 3.72
C LEU A 23 -10.92 6.66 3.94
N ASP A 24 -11.95 5.86 4.20
CA ASP A 24 -11.82 4.40 4.29
C ASP A 24 -11.84 3.73 2.91
N GLU A 25 -12.56 4.32 1.94
CA GLU A 25 -12.62 3.83 0.55
C GLU A 25 -11.27 3.96 -0.17
N PHE A 26 -10.44 4.95 0.18
CA PHE A 26 -9.09 5.14 -0.36
C PHE A 26 -8.00 4.31 0.35
N ARG A 27 -8.35 3.35 1.21
CA ARG A 27 -7.36 2.47 1.82
C ARG A 27 -7.06 1.28 0.91
N PRO A 28 -5.81 0.79 0.91
CA PRO A 28 -5.48 -0.47 0.24
C PRO A 28 -6.39 -1.58 0.74
N LYS A 29 -7.02 -2.30 -0.19
CA LYS A 29 -7.92 -3.43 0.08
C LYS A 29 -7.15 -4.74 -0.04
N ILE A 30 -7.64 -5.78 0.64
CA ILE A 30 -7.12 -7.13 0.45
C ILE A 30 -7.38 -7.54 -1.00
N GLY A 31 -6.35 -8.06 -1.66
CA GLY A 31 -6.36 -8.39 -3.08
C GLY A 31 -5.81 -7.27 -3.98
N ASP A 32 -5.63 -6.04 -3.47
CA ASP A 32 -4.98 -4.98 -4.26
C ASP A 32 -3.55 -5.41 -4.59
N MET A 33 -3.16 -5.20 -5.85
CA MET A 33 -1.84 -5.49 -6.34
C MET A 33 -1.10 -4.20 -6.71
N VAL A 34 0.20 -4.17 -6.43
CA VAL A 34 1.12 -3.13 -6.88
C VAL A 34 2.09 -3.80 -7.85
N VAL A 35 2.12 -3.36 -9.10
CA VAL A 35 2.92 -4.00 -10.16
C VAL A 35 4.06 -3.09 -10.57
N PHE A 36 5.29 -3.54 -10.34
CA PHE A 36 6.50 -2.86 -10.77
C PHE A 36 6.83 -3.33 -12.19
N LYS A 37 6.75 -2.42 -13.16
CA LYS A 37 6.95 -2.73 -14.59
C LYS A 37 8.38 -2.34 -15.01
N PRO A 38 9.12 -3.25 -15.67
CA PRO A 38 10.40 -2.92 -16.31
C PRO A 38 10.29 -1.71 -17.23
N GLY A 39 11.18 -0.73 -17.03
CA GLY A 39 11.28 0.46 -17.86
C GLY A 39 10.18 1.51 -17.66
N SER A 40 9.38 1.44 -16.59
CA SER A 40 8.47 2.54 -16.24
C SER A 40 9.28 3.74 -15.73
N GLN A 41 9.11 4.90 -16.36
CA GLN A 41 9.81 6.15 -15.96
C GLN A 41 9.31 6.73 -14.62
N ASP A 42 8.20 6.22 -14.09
CA ASP A 42 7.58 6.76 -12.86
C ASP A 42 8.38 6.44 -11.59
N THR A 43 9.36 5.53 -11.65
CA THR A 43 10.14 5.09 -10.49
C THR A 43 11.27 6.06 -10.13
N ASP A 44 11.86 6.76 -11.12
CA ASP A 44 13.04 7.61 -10.94
C ASP A 44 12.82 8.78 -9.95
N LEU A 45 11.56 9.13 -9.68
CA LEU A 45 11.17 10.16 -8.72
C LEU A 45 11.14 9.65 -7.26
N TRP A 46 11.17 8.34 -7.04
CA TRP A 46 11.00 7.71 -5.73
C TRP A 46 12.34 7.16 -5.22
N GLN A 47 13.25 8.05 -4.83
CA GLN A 47 14.58 7.72 -4.31
C GLN A 47 14.59 7.28 -2.83
N THR A 48 13.49 6.70 -2.32
CA THR A 48 13.40 6.30 -0.90
C THR A 48 13.25 4.80 -0.78
N SER A 49 14.27 4.18 -0.17
CA SER A 49 14.18 2.79 0.28
C SER A 49 13.21 2.67 1.46
N ILE A 50 12.39 1.63 1.43
CA ILE A 50 11.36 1.34 2.43
C ILE A 50 11.81 0.15 3.25
N ARG A 51 11.73 0.27 4.57
CA ARG A 51 12.01 -0.83 5.49
C ARG A 51 10.74 -1.66 5.64
N ALA A 52 10.86 -2.97 5.48
CA ALA A 52 9.77 -3.92 5.67
C ALA A 52 10.20 -5.00 6.67
N THR A 53 9.24 -5.60 7.36
CA THR A 53 9.50 -6.74 8.25
C THR A 53 9.05 -8.01 7.54
N VAL A 54 9.97 -8.94 7.33
CA VAL A 54 9.66 -10.28 6.83
C VAL A 54 8.90 -11.05 7.90
N VAL A 55 7.81 -11.69 7.52
CA VAL A 55 7.00 -12.53 8.40
C VAL A 55 6.95 -13.96 7.90
N SER A 56 6.89 -14.90 8.85
CA SER A 56 6.64 -16.31 8.56
C SER A 56 5.22 -16.52 8.02
N PRO A 57 4.90 -17.69 7.44
CA PRO A 57 3.53 -18.03 7.07
C PRO A 57 2.53 -17.93 8.24
N ALA A 58 3.00 -18.15 9.47
CA ALA A 58 2.22 -17.99 10.69
C ALA A 58 2.05 -16.51 11.13
N GLY A 59 2.69 -15.57 10.44
CA GLY A 59 2.61 -14.13 10.73
C GLY A 59 3.62 -13.61 11.76
N ALA A 60 4.47 -14.48 12.34
CA ALA A 60 5.51 -14.06 13.27
C ALA A 60 6.65 -13.32 12.53
N PRO A 61 7.17 -12.21 13.08
CA PRO A 61 8.33 -11.51 12.54
C PRO A 61 9.58 -12.41 12.47
N VAL A 62 10.29 -12.36 11.35
CA VAL A 62 11.52 -13.14 11.09
C VAL A 62 12.73 -12.23 11.02
N GLY A 63 12.58 -11.03 10.46
CA GLY A 63 13.66 -10.05 10.35
C GLY A 63 13.23 -8.83 9.54
N ASP A 64 14.12 -7.86 9.41
CA ASP A 64 13.89 -6.67 8.59
C ASP A 64 14.61 -6.77 7.25
N CYS A 65 14.00 -6.20 6.22
CA CYS A 65 14.54 -6.12 4.88
C CYS A 65 14.21 -4.77 4.24
N THR A 66 14.69 -4.57 3.02
CA THR A 66 14.58 -3.31 2.28
C THR A 66 13.92 -3.52 0.93
N LEU A 67 12.96 -2.65 0.64
CA LEU A 67 12.26 -2.50 -0.63
C LEU A 67 12.71 -1.19 -1.27
N ASP A 68 13.37 -1.26 -2.41
CA ASP A 68 13.76 -0.13 -3.25
C ASP A 68 12.95 -0.19 -4.54
N PRO A 69 11.96 0.71 -4.73
CA PRO A 69 11.11 0.72 -5.90
C PRO A 69 11.87 0.75 -7.23
N ASN A 70 13.04 1.39 -7.29
CA ASN A 70 13.85 1.48 -8.50
C ASN A 70 14.45 0.11 -8.87
N ILE A 71 14.86 -0.65 -7.85
CA ILE A 71 15.38 -2.00 -8.04
C ILE A 71 14.24 -2.96 -8.38
N MET A 72 13.14 -2.90 -7.62
CA MET A 72 11.95 -3.73 -7.86
C MET A 72 11.37 -3.54 -9.27
N ALA A 73 11.49 -2.34 -9.84
CA ALA A 73 11.06 -2.05 -11.21
C ALA A 73 12.10 -2.37 -12.28
N THR A 74 13.36 -2.67 -11.94
CA THR A 74 14.37 -2.99 -12.97
C THR A 74 14.02 -4.28 -13.70
N ASP A 75 13.77 -5.36 -12.95
CA ASP A 75 13.39 -6.67 -13.49
C ASP A 75 11.88 -6.96 -13.34
N GLY A 76 11.19 -6.08 -12.63
CA GLY A 76 9.76 -6.17 -12.38
C GLY A 76 9.39 -7.13 -11.26
N GLY A 77 8.11 -7.07 -10.90
CA GLY A 77 7.52 -7.92 -9.87
C GLY A 77 6.22 -7.32 -9.37
N SER A 78 5.65 -7.94 -8.35
CA SER A 78 4.38 -7.49 -7.79
C SER A 78 4.30 -7.68 -6.29
N LEU A 79 3.62 -6.75 -5.63
CA LEU A 79 3.14 -6.90 -4.26
C LEU A 79 1.64 -7.17 -4.29
N VAL A 80 1.16 -8.09 -3.47
CA VAL A 80 -0.28 -8.32 -3.26
C VAL A 80 -0.60 -8.08 -1.80
N VAL A 81 -1.66 -7.33 -1.50
CA VAL A 81 -2.15 -7.15 -0.14
C VAL A 81 -2.92 -8.40 0.29
N GLU A 82 -2.38 -9.16 1.23
CA GLU A 82 -2.98 -10.42 1.68
C GLU A 82 -3.85 -10.24 2.94
N ALA A 83 -3.46 -9.32 3.82
CA ALA A 83 -4.20 -9.07 5.05
C ALA A 83 -3.98 -7.65 5.56
N ARG A 84 -4.92 -7.20 6.38
CA ARG A 84 -4.85 -5.94 7.11
C ARG A 84 -4.90 -6.24 8.60
N GLN A 85 -3.90 -5.78 9.35
CA GLN A 85 -3.85 -5.87 10.81
C GLN A 85 -4.18 -4.49 11.38
N THR A 86 -5.18 -4.41 12.24
CA THR A 86 -5.66 -3.12 12.79
C THR A 86 -5.13 -2.83 14.20
N GLU A 87 -4.57 -3.84 14.86
CA GLU A 87 -4.05 -3.76 16.23
C GLU A 87 -2.65 -4.38 16.32
N PRO A 88 -1.72 -3.79 17.10
CA PRO A 88 -1.85 -2.56 17.87
C PRO A 88 -1.82 -1.29 17.00
N VAL A 89 -1.37 -1.40 15.75
CA VAL A 89 -1.32 -0.32 14.76
C VAL A 89 -1.70 -0.85 13.38
N LEU A 90 -2.24 0.03 12.53
CA LEU A 90 -2.63 -0.35 11.17
C LEU A 90 -1.41 -0.74 10.32
N GLN A 91 -1.33 -2.02 9.97
CA GLN A 91 -0.29 -2.60 9.12
C GLN A 91 -0.91 -3.48 8.03
N TYR A 92 -0.17 -3.63 6.94
CA TYR A 92 -0.56 -4.47 5.82
C TYR A 92 0.41 -5.62 5.69
N ARG A 93 -0.12 -6.85 5.68
CA ARG A 93 0.63 -8.01 5.25
C ARG A 93 0.52 -8.09 3.73
N ILE A 94 1.67 -8.07 3.08
CA ILE A 94 1.79 -8.13 1.64
C ILE A 94 2.67 -9.30 1.24
N HIS A 95 2.43 -9.86 0.06
CA HIS A 95 3.29 -10.85 -0.57
C HIS A 95 4.06 -10.21 -1.70
N TRP A 96 5.38 -10.30 -1.68
CA TRP A 96 6.28 -9.95 -2.78
C TRP A 96 6.57 -11.17 -3.65
N ALA A 97 6.53 -10.96 -4.96
CA ALA A 97 7.07 -11.88 -5.95
C ALA A 97 7.80 -11.10 -7.05
N GLY A 98 9.09 -11.38 -7.23
CA GLY A 98 9.94 -10.76 -8.25
C GLY A 98 11.41 -11.20 -8.14
N ALA A 99 12.31 -10.54 -8.87
CA ALA A 99 13.73 -10.94 -8.89
C ALA A 99 14.52 -10.40 -7.69
N GLU A 100 14.41 -9.10 -7.42
CA GLU A 100 15.19 -8.43 -6.37
C GLU A 100 14.41 -7.26 -5.78
N THR A 101 14.61 -6.97 -4.50
CA THR A 101 13.98 -5.81 -3.85
C THR A 101 14.94 -4.69 -3.51
N SER A 102 16.26 -4.93 -3.48
CA SER A 102 17.27 -3.91 -3.18
C SER A 102 18.65 -4.44 -3.54
N LYS A 103 19.57 -3.57 -3.96
CA LYS A 103 21.00 -3.89 -4.15
C LYS A 103 21.78 -3.95 -2.83
N LEU A 104 21.14 -3.61 -1.71
CA LEU A 104 21.74 -3.72 -0.39
C LEU A 104 21.72 -5.17 0.09
N THR A 105 22.58 -5.51 1.05
CA THR A 105 22.63 -6.84 1.68
C THR A 105 21.35 -7.22 2.43
N SER A 106 20.39 -6.29 2.54
CA SER A 106 19.10 -6.46 3.21
C SER A 106 17.92 -6.66 2.26
N ALA A 107 18.14 -7.19 1.05
CA ALA A 107 17.04 -7.56 0.15
C ALA A 107 16.08 -8.57 0.80
N CYS A 108 14.79 -8.46 0.49
CA CYS A 108 13.73 -9.33 1.03
C CYS A 108 13.69 -10.72 0.36
N GLY A 109 14.49 -10.95 -0.68
CA GLY A 109 14.47 -12.15 -1.50
C GLY A 109 13.51 -12.05 -2.70
N THR A 110 13.36 -13.16 -3.42
CA THR A 110 12.52 -13.24 -4.64
C THR A 110 11.04 -13.47 -4.33
N HIS A 111 10.76 -14.12 -3.19
CA HIS A 111 9.43 -14.33 -2.67
C HIS A 111 9.42 -14.12 -1.16
N ALA A 112 8.55 -13.23 -0.66
CA ALA A 112 8.49 -12.96 0.77
C ALA A 112 7.12 -12.45 1.21
N ASN A 113 6.69 -12.90 2.38
CA ASN A 113 5.59 -12.27 3.10
C ASN A 113 6.16 -11.17 3.98
N LEU A 114 5.63 -9.97 3.83
CA LEU A 114 6.15 -8.75 4.43
C LEU A 114 5.04 -8.04 5.20
N VAL A 115 5.44 -7.29 6.22
CA VAL A 115 4.57 -6.34 6.90
C VAL A 115 5.13 -4.94 6.70
N VAL A 116 4.25 -4.04 6.28
CA VAL A 116 4.56 -2.63 6.02
C VAL A 116 3.48 -1.71 6.60
N SER A 117 3.84 -0.45 6.84
CA SER A 117 2.87 0.57 7.23
C SER A 117 1.98 0.98 6.05
N ARG A 118 0.83 1.61 6.34
CA ARG A 118 -0.03 2.21 5.30
C ARG A 118 0.75 3.20 4.42
N THR A 119 1.54 4.06 5.06
CA THR A 119 2.28 5.13 4.39
C THR A 119 3.31 4.54 3.43
N ASP A 120 4.01 3.50 3.86
CA ASP A 120 5.02 2.84 3.05
C ASP A 120 4.39 2.07 1.89
N LEU A 121 3.28 1.37 2.13
CA LEU A 121 2.52 0.72 1.06
C LEU A 121 2.02 1.72 0.01
N GLN A 122 1.56 2.90 0.43
CA GLN A 122 1.17 3.96 -0.49
C GLN A 122 2.35 4.50 -1.30
N ARG A 123 3.54 4.63 -0.69
CA ARG A 123 4.75 5.05 -1.39
C ARG A 123 5.18 4.02 -2.44
N LEU A 124 5.13 2.73 -2.10
CA LEU A 124 5.35 1.62 -3.04
C LEU A 124 4.37 1.68 -4.21
N ALA A 125 3.08 1.85 -3.91
CA ALA A 125 2.06 1.97 -4.94
C ALA A 125 2.32 3.18 -5.84
N ASN A 126 2.59 4.36 -5.29
CA ASN A 126 2.86 5.55 -6.08
C ASN A 126 4.08 5.40 -6.99
N ALA A 127 5.14 4.74 -6.51
CA ALA A 127 6.33 4.45 -7.30
C ALA A 127 6.06 3.48 -8.45
N ALA A 128 5.07 2.61 -8.30
CA ALA A 128 4.63 1.65 -9.31
C ALA A 128 3.46 2.15 -10.20
N GLY A 129 3.00 3.40 -10.01
CA GLY A 129 1.87 3.97 -10.75
C GLY A 129 0.48 3.71 -10.15
N GLY A 130 0.40 3.14 -8.95
CA GLY A 130 -0.82 2.96 -8.15
C GLY A 130 -1.10 1.51 -7.71
N PHE A 131 -2.29 1.30 -7.13
CA PHE A 131 -2.85 -0.03 -6.87
C PHE A 131 -3.71 -0.49 -8.06
N GLY A 132 -3.79 -1.79 -8.33
CA GLY A 132 -4.77 -2.33 -9.26
C GLY A 132 -4.88 -3.86 -9.31
N VAL A 133 -6.12 -4.35 -9.33
CA VAL A 133 -6.61 -5.48 -10.15
C VAL A 133 -8.09 -5.19 -10.48
N GLY A 134 -8.39 -4.71 -11.69
CA GLY A 134 -9.74 -4.40 -12.15
C GLY A 134 -9.75 -3.35 -13.28
N ASP A 135 -10.40 -3.68 -14.40
CA ASP A 135 -10.48 -2.86 -15.61
C ASP A 135 -10.82 -1.38 -15.33
N LYS A 136 -9.92 -0.47 -15.69
CA LYS A 136 -10.36 0.83 -16.22
C LYS A 136 -10.67 0.65 -17.70
N GLY A 137 -11.65 -0.20 -17.99
CA GLY A 137 -12.37 -0.18 -19.25
C GLY A 137 -13.20 1.10 -19.28
N MET A 138 -12.59 2.23 -19.63
CA MET A 138 -13.31 3.24 -20.39
C MET A 138 -13.46 2.65 -21.80
N VAL A 139 -14.60 2.01 -22.04
CA VAL A 139 -15.08 1.77 -23.40
C VAL A 139 -15.62 3.13 -23.90
N PRO A 140 -15.24 3.57 -25.12
CA PRO A 140 -15.49 4.91 -25.64
C PRO A 140 -16.97 5.32 -25.73
#